data_AF-Q0G2Z2-F1
#
_entry.id   AF-Q0G2Z2-F1
#
_cell.length_a   1.000
_cell.length_b   1.000
_cell.length_c   1.000
_cell.angle_alpha   90.00
_cell.angle_beta   90.00
_cell.angle_gamma   90.00
#
_symmetry.space_group_name_H-M   'P 1'
#
loop_
_entity.id
_entity.type
_entity.pdbx_description
1 polymer ?
#
loop_
_entity_poly.entity_id
_entity_poly.type
_entity_poly.pdbx_seq_one_letter_code
_entity_poly.pdbx_strand_id
1 'polypeptide(L)'
;MTQGEMAKAIGVSNAYLSALEHGRRGKPTFDLVHRIIGCLGVIWDEAEELQRLAEKSHPRVTIDTGGLSPDATHLANRLAETMGVLNAEDRRDILKIVEKAEMRTRGPRSAPNHQAERRSDRM
;
A
#
# COMPACT_ATOMS: atom_id res chain seq x y z
N MET A 1 17.15 20.70 -12.38
CA MET A 1 16.97 20.66 -10.92
C MET A 1 17.80 19.51 -10.37
N THR A 2 18.73 19.79 -9.47
CA THR A 2 19.47 18.78 -8.72
C THR A 2 18.67 18.30 -7.51
N GLN A 3 19.01 17.14 -6.96
CA GLN A 3 18.36 16.60 -5.75
C GLN A 3 18.46 17.57 -4.55
N GLY A 4 19.60 18.26 -4.42
CA GLY A 4 19.79 19.29 -3.39
C GLY A 4 18.91 20.52 -3.59
N GLU A 5 18.72 20.96 -4.84
CA GLU A 5 17.79 22.05 -5.18
C GLU A 5 16.35 21.66 -4.87
N MET A 6 15.94 20.44 -5.21
CA MET A 6 14.61 19.92 -4.92
C MET A 6 14.38 19.82 -3.40
N ALA A 7 15.34 19.26 -2.66
CA ALA A 7 15.25 19.15 -1.19
C ALA A 7 15.03 20.53 -0.55
N LYS A 8 15.76 21.55 -1.02
CA LYS A 8 15.58 22.94 -0.57
C LYS A 8 14.22 23.50 -0.96
N ALA A 9 13.77 23.29 -2.20
CA ALA A 9 12.50 23.79 -2.71
C ALA A 9 11.30 23.20 -1.94
N ILE A 10 11.38 21.91 -1.58
CA ILE A 10 10.37 21.25 -0.78
C ILE A 10 10.69 21.29 0.72
N GLY A 11 11.63 22.09 1.23
CA GLY A 11 11.83 22.26 2.68
C GLY A 11 12.22 21.00 3.46
N VAL A 12 13.02 20.10 2.89
CA VAL A 12 13.58 18.92 3.59
C VAL A 12 15.10 18.87 3.45
N SER A 13 15.77 18.05 4.27
CA SER A 13 17.19 17.80 4.07
C SER A 13 17.44 16.91 2.86
N ASN A 14 18.61 17.05 2.22
CA ASN A 14 19.02 16.19 1.11
C ASN A 14 19.07 14.71 1.52
N ALA A 15 19.53 14.42 2.74
CA ALA A 15 19.52 13.07 3.31
C ALA A 15 18.10 12.51 3.49
N TYR A 16 17.13 13.36 3.87
CA TYR A 16 15.73 12.95 3.98
C TYR A 16 15.11 12.64 2.62
N LEU A 17 15.33 13.51 1.62
CA LEU A 17 14.85 13.28 0.25
C LEU A 17 15.45 11.99 -0.33
N SER A 18 16.76 11.80 -0.20
CA SER A 18 17.42 10.56 -0.62
C SER A 18 16.82 9.32 0.06
N ALA A 19 16.59 9.38 1.38
CA ALA A 19 15.97 8.25 2.09
C ALA A 19 14.52 7.98 1.63
N LEU A 20 13.77 9.02 1.26
CA LEU A 20 12.42 8.90 0.71
C LEU A 20 12.41 8.24 -0.67
N GLU A 21 13.26 8.70 -1.59
CA GLU A 21 13.38 8.15 -2.96
C GLU A 21 13.77 6.68 -2.99
N HIS A 22 14.57 6.24 -2.00
CA HIS A 22 15.00 4.85 -1.88
C HIS A 22 14.08 3.99 -1.00
N GLY A 23 12.89 4.49 -0.63
CA GLY A 23 11.93 3.75 0.20
C GLY A 23 12.45 3.44 1.61
N ARG A 24 13.41 4.21 2.13
CA ARG A 24 13.96 4.04 3.49
C ARG A 24 13.22 4.90 4.53
N ARG A 25 12.15 5.60 4.13
CA ARG A 25 11.27 6.40 5.00
C ARG A 25 9.81 6.00 4.80
N GLY A 26 9.02 6.10 5.88
CA GLY A 26 7.59 5.79 5.85
C GLY A 26 6.78 6.72 4.95
N LYS A 27 5.46 6.52 4.94
CA LYS A 27 4.50 7.30 4.16
C LYS A 27 4.78 8.81 4.31
N PRO A 28 5.07 9.54 3.21
CA PRO A 28 5.24 10.99 3.28
C PRO A 28 3.94 11.65 3.74
N THR A 29 4.05 12.75 4.50
CA THR A 29 2.87 13.52 4.93
C THR A 29 2.17 14.15 3.73
N PHE A 30 0.87 14.41 3.87
CA PHE A 30 0.08 15.08 2.83
C PHE A 30 0.73 16.41 2.38
N ASP A 31 1.18 17.23 3.33
CA ASP A 31 1.92 18.47 3.06
C ASP A 31 3.16 18.23 2.19
N LEU A 32 3.98 17.23 2.54
CA LEU A 32 5.19 16.90 1.80
C LEU A 32 4.86 16.45 0.37
N VAL A 33 3.81 15.66 0.17
CA VAL A 33 3.36 15.24 -1.18
C VAL A 33 2.92 16.45 -2.01
N HIS A 34 2.16 17.39 -1.43
CA HIS A 34 1.75 18.61 -2.12
C HIS A 34 2.93 19.50 -2.52
N ARG A 35 3.94 19.64 -1.66
CA ARG A 35 5.17 20.38 -2.01
C ARG A 35 5.94 19.70 -3.14
N ILE A 36 6.00 18.36 -3.15
CA ILE A 36 6.62 17.60 -4.24
C ILE A 36 5.87 17.81 -5.55
N ILE A 37 4.53 17.72 -5.55
CA ILE A 37 3.68 17.99 -6.72
C ILE A 37 3.95 19.39 -7.27
N GLY A 38 3.92 20.41 -6.39
CA GLY A 38 4.21 21.80 -6.76
C GLY A 38 5.63 21.99 -7.30
N CYS A 39 6.62 21.29 -6.74
CA CYS A 39 8.01 21.36 -7.20
C CYS A 39 8.24 20.68 -8.55
N LEU A 40 7.50 19.59 -8.84
CA LEU A 40 7.59 18.87 -10.11
C LEU A 40 6.73 19.49 -11.21
N GLY A 41 5.86 20.45 -10.88
CA GLY A 41 4.95 21.08 -11.82
C GLY A 41 3.86 20.14 -12.36
N VAL A 42 3.62 19.05 -11.63
CA VAL A 42 2.69 17.99 -12.00
C VAL A 42 1.26 18.43 -11.70
N ILE A 43 0.32 18.17 -12.62
CA ILE A 43 -1.07 18.62 -12.53
C ILE A 43 -2.05 17.49 -12.80
N TRP A 44 -3.31 17.67 -12.36
CA TRP A 44 -4.43 16.77 -12.66
C TRP A 44 -4.11 15.29 -12.34
N ASP A 45 -4.29 14.39 -13.30
CA ASP A 45 -4.26 12.93 -13.10
C ASP A 45 -2.90 12.44 -12.59
N GLU A 46 -1.80 13.07 -12.99
CA GLU A 46 -0.46 12.71 -12.52
C GLU A 46 -0.26 13.07 -11.04
N ALA A 47 -0.87 14.17 -10.58
CA ALA A 47 -0.83 14.57 -9.19
C ALA A 47 -1.67 13.63 -8.32
N GLU A 48 -2.84 13.24 -8.81
CA GLU A 48 -3.71 12.25 -8.16
C GLU A 48 -3.03 10.88 -8.08
N GLU A 49 -2.39 10.43 -9.16
CA GLU A 49 -1.65 9.17 -9.17
C GLU A 49 -0.44 9.21 -8.22
N LEU A 50 0.29 10.33 -8.18
CA LEU A 50 1.40 10.50 -7.24
C LEU A 50 0.92 10.47 -5.78
N GLN A 51 -0.23 11.10 -5.48
CA GLN A 51 -0.84 11.01 -4.16
C GLN A 51 -1.20 9.56 -3.82
N ARG A 52 -1.88 8.86 -4.72
CA ARG A 52 -2.27 7.45 -4.53
C ARG A 52 -1.08 6.53 -4.32
N LEU A 53 0.03 6.75 -5.04
CA LEU A 53 1.28 6.01 -4.88
C LEU A 53 1.95 6.34 -3.54
N ALA A 54 2.01 7.61 -3.17
CA ALA A 54 2.53 8.05 -1.87
C ALA A 54 1.72 7.46 -0.72
N GLU A 55 0.39 7.35 -0.87
CA GLU A 55 -0.47 6.70 0.11
C GLU A 55 -0.20 5.21 0.27
N LYS A 56 0.19 4.52 -0.80
CA LYS A 56 0.53 3.09 -0.75
C LYS A 56 1.98 2.86 -0.35
N SER A 57 2.83 3.88 -0.40
CA SER A 57 4.24 3.80 -0.03
C SER A 57 4.42 3.68 1.50
N HIS A 58 4.27 2.46 2.00
CA HIS A 58 4.56 2.08 3.38
C HIS A 58 5.73 1.08 3.40
N PRO A 59 6.98 1.53 3.21
CA PRO A 59 8.11 0.60 3.16
C PRO A 59 8.44 -0.05 4.52
N ARG A 60 7.88 0.46 5.62
CA ARG A 60 7.92 -0.18 6.93
C ARG A 60 6.49 -0.48 7.39
N VAL A 61 6.02 -1.67 7.08
CA VAL A 61 4.75 -2.19 7.58
C VAL A 61 4.95 -2.80 8.97
N THR A 62 3.98 -2.60 9.86
CA THR A 62 3.94 -3.27 11.16
C THR A 62 2.83 -4.32 11.13
N ILE A 63 3.13 -5.56 11.53
CA ILE A 63 2.15 -6.64 11.65
C ILE A 63 1.83 -6.79 13.14
N ASP A 64 0.62 -6.41 13.54
CA ASP A 64 0.16 -6.63 14.92
C ASP A 64 -0.22 -8.10 15.12
N THR A 65 0.41 -8.72 16.11
CA THR A 65 0.14 -10.13 16.50
C THR A 65 -0.36 -10.24 17.94
N GLY A 66 -0.73 -9.12 18.56
CA GLY A 66 -1.33 -9.10 19.90
C GLY A 66 -2.62 -9.92 19.94
N GLY A 67 -2.71 -10.85 20.89
CA GLY A 67 -3.86 -11.75 21.03
C GLY A 67 -3.95 -12.87 19.99
N LEU A 68 -2.97 -13.01 19.10
CA LEU A 68 -2.86 -14.16 18.19
C LEU A 68 -2.04 -15.30 18.82
N SER A 69 -1.97 -16.44 18.11
CA SER A 69 -1.15 -17.57 18.54
C SER A 69 0.35 -17.26 18.41
N PRO A 70 1.21 -17.94 19.20
CA PRO A 70 2.67 -17.83 19.06
C PRO A 70 3.18 -18.09 17.64
N ASP A 71 2.54 -19.02 16.92
CA ASP A 71 2.87 -19.34 15.53
C ASP A 71 2.64 -18.15 14.58
N ALA A 72 1.63 -17.33 14.83
CA ALA A 72 1.36 -16.12 14.03
C ALA A 72 2.46 -15.08 14.23
N THR A 73 2.91 -14.87 15.46
CA THR A 73 4.05 -14.00 15.78
C THR A 73 5.34 -14.53 15.15
N HIS A 74 5.60 -15.82 15.25
CA HIS A 74 6.77 -16.45 14.62
C HIS A 74 6.76 -16.26 13.09
N LEU A 75 5.63 -16.51 12.43
CA LEU A 75 5.47 -16.29 11.00
C LEU A 75 5.77 -14.84 10.60
N ALA A 76 5.22 -13.87 11.32
CA ALA A 76 5.44 -12.44 11.06
C ALA A 76 6.92 -12.06 11.16
N ASN A 77 7.61 -12.53 12.22
CA ASN A 77 9.04 -12.29 12.42
C ASN A 77 9.89 -12.92 11.32
N ARG A 78 9.64 -14.19 10.98
CA ARG A 78 10.37 -14.89 9.91
C ARG A 78 10.18 -14.24 8.56
N LEU A 79 8.97 -13.75 8.25
CA LEU A 79 8.71 -13.02 7.02
C LEU A 79 9.46 -11.68 7.00
N ALA A 80 9.48 -10.95 8.11
CA ALA A 80 10.21 -9.69 8.23
C ALA A 80 11.72 -9.87 8.04
N GLU A 81 12.31 -10.91 8.63
CA GLU A 81 13.74 -11.24 8.51
C GLU A 81 14.15 -11.67 7.10
N THR A 82 13.27 -12.37 6.38
CA THR A 82 13.58 -12.97 5.08
C THR A 82 13.15 -12.14 3.87
N MET A 83 12.33 -11.09 4.06
CA MET A 83 11.76 -10.28 2.95
C MET A 83 12.80 -9.80 1.93
N GLY A 84 14.01 -9.42 2.39
CA GLY A 84 15.08 -8.92 1.53
C GLY A 84 15.76 -9.98 0.65
N VAL A 85 15.63 -11.26 0.98
CA VAL A 85 16.25 -12.37 0.24
C VAL A 85 15.26 -13.17 -0.62
N LEU A 86 13.96 -12.93 -0.46
CA LEU A 86 12.93 -13.55 -1.29
C LEU A 86 13.12 -13.13 -2.76
N ASN A 87 12.97 -14.07 -3.69
CA ASN A 87 12.92 -13.76 -5.10
C ASN A 87 11.49 -13.36 -5.54
N ALA A 88 11.31 -13.05 -6.83
CA ALA A 88 10.00 -12.62 -7.34
C ALA A 88 8.94 -13.73 -7.31
N GLU A 89 9.34 -14.99 -7.46
CA GLU A 89 8.46 -16.15 -7.40
C GLU A 89 7.98 -16.41 -5.96
N ASP A 90 8.89 -16.43 -4.99
CA ASP A 90 8.56 -16.60 -3.57
C ASP A 90 7.51 -15.57 -3.13
N ARG A 91 7.71 -14.30 -3.51
CA ARG A 91 6.76 -13.22 -3.21
C ARG A 91 5.38 -13.46 -3.81
N ARG A 92 5.31 -13.94 -5.06
CA ARG A 92 4.02 -14.25 -5.72
C ARG A 92 3.31 -15.39 -5.00
N ASP A 93 4.04 -16.41 -4.57
CA ASP A 93 3.43 -17.56 -3.91
C ASP A 93 2.93 -17.23 -2.50
N ILE A 94 3.69 -16.42 -1.75
CA ILE A 94 3.23 -15.87 -0.46
C ILE A 94 1.96 -15.03 -0.68
N LEU A 95 1.93 -14.18 -1.71
CA LEU A 95 0.76 -13.35 -2.01
C LEU A 95 -0.49 -14.20 -2.27
N LYS A 96 -0.38 -15.30 -3.03
CA LYS A 96 -1.49 -16.23 -3.25
C LYS A 96 -2.05 -16.82 -1.95
N ILE A 97 -1.20 -17.08 -0.95
CA ILE A 97 -1.63 -17.62 0.34
C ILE A 97 -2.49 -16.58 1.08
N VAL A 98 -2.06 -15.32 1.07
CA VAL A 98 -2.79 -14.20 1.69
C VAL A 98 -4.13 -13.97 1.00
N GLU A 99 -4.17 -13.94 -0.33
CA GLU A 99 -5.41 -13.77 -1.11
C GLU A 99 -6.41 -14.90 -0.84
N LYS A 100 -5.95 -16.15 -0.76
CA LYS A 100 -6.80 -17.29 -0.37
C LYS A 100 -7.34 -17.15 1.05
N ALA A 101 -6.60 -16.51 1.96
CA ALA A 101 -7.08 -16.23 3.31
C ALA A 101 -8.17 -15.15 3.31
N GLU A 102 -8.01 -14.07 2.52
CA GLU A 102 -9.08 -13.07 2.36
C GLU A 102 -10.38 -13.67 1.84
N MET A 103 -10.29 -14.60 0.87
CA MET A 103 -11.48 -15.26 0.31
C MET A 103 -12.21 -16.12 1.35
N ARG A 104 -11.50 -16.76 2.28
CA ARG A 104 -12.11 -17.50 3.39
C ARG A 104 -12.87 -16.58 4.34
N THR A 105 -12.32 -15.40 4.62
CA THR A 105 -12.93 -14.41 5.52
C THR A 105 -14.14 -13.71 4.89
N ARG A 106 -14.15 -13.48 3.56
CA ARG A 106 -15.25 -12.79 2.88
C ARG A 106 -16.51 -13.65 2.66
N GLY A 107 -16.44 -14.98 2.85
CA GLY A 107 -17.53 -15.92 2.55
C GLY A 107 -17.94 -15.92 1.06
N PRO A 108 -18.69 -16.94 0.59
CA PRO A 108 -19.31 -16.85 -0.73
C PRO A 108 -20.32 -15.69 -0.66
N ARG A 109 -20.08 -14.61 -1.41
CA ARG A 109 -21.10 -13.57 -1.61
C ARG A 109 -22.39 -14.29 -2.00
N SER A 110 -23.42 -14.21 -1.16
CA SER A 110 -24.76 -14.63 -1.54
C SER A 110 -25.07 -13.95 -2.87
N ALA A 111 -25.27 -14.76 -3.91
CA ALA A 111 -25.61 -14.25 -5.23
C ALA A 111 -26.81 -13.28 -5.11
N PRO A 112 -26.83 -12.16 -5.86
CA PRO A 112 -27.96 -11.25 -5.82
C PRO A 112 -29.25 -12.03 -6.13
N ASN A 113 -30.18 -12.00 -5.19
CA ASN A 113 -31.47 -12.68 -5.25
C ASN A 113 -32.26 -12.17 -6.47
N HIS A 114 -32.25 -12.92 -7.57
CA HIS A 114 -33.02 -12.63 -8.79
C HIS A 114 -34.53 -12.93 -8.65
N GLN A 115 -35.07 -12.96 -7.43
CA GLN A 115 -36.51 -13.21 -7.21
C GLN A 115 -37.37 -11.95 -7.00
N ALA A 116 -36.83 -10.74 -7.24
CA ALA A 116 -37.61 -9.51 -7.07
C ALA A 116 -38.31 -8.98 -8.34
N GLU A 117 -38.08 -9.54 -9.53
CA GLU A 117 -38.63 -8.96 -10.78
C GLU A 117 -39.81 -9.73 -11.42
N ARG A 118 -40.34 -10.77 -10.79
CA ARG A 118 -41.54 -11.48 -11.29
C ARG A 118 -42.82 -11.13 -10.53
N ARG A 119 -43.04 -9.84 -10.23
CA ARG A 119 -44.31 -9.36 -9.65
C ARG A 119 -44.89 -8.11 -10.32
N SER A 120 -44.42 -7.72 -11.51
CA SER A 120 -45.00 -6.59 -12.24
C SER A 120 -45.83 -6.94 -13.48
N ASP A 121 -46.02 -8.22 -13.82
CA ASP A 121 -46.88 -8.67 -14.93
C ASP A 121 -48.22 -9.27 -14.46
N ARG A 122 -48.91 -8.57 -13.56
CA ARG A 122 -50.36 -8.76 -13.35
C ARG A 122 -51.00 -7.43 -12.96
N MET A 123 -51.32 -6.65 -13.99
CA MET A 123 -52.48 -5.76 -14.00
C MET A 123 -53.03 -5.70 -15.42
#